data_AF-A0A353LZ74-F1
#
_entry.id   AF-A0A353LZ74-F1
#
_cell.length_a   1.000
_cell.length_b   1.000
_cell.length_c   1.000
_cell.angle_alpha   90.00
_cell.angle_beta   90.00
_cell.angle_gamma   90.00
#
_symmetry.space_group_name_H-M   'P 1'
#
loop_
_entity.id
_entity.type
_entity.pdbx_description
1 polymer ?
#
loop_
_entity_poly.entity_id
_entity_poly.type
_entity_poly.pdbx_seq_one_letter_code
_entity_poly.pdbx_strand_id
1 'polypeptide(L)' 'VNLTGVGPQGFGGTQTALALFVDTYPTHIAGLPVVVNINCHVARHVEAIM' A
#
# COMPACT_ATOMS: atom_id res chain seq x y z
N VAL A 1 -7.77 2.52 -5.13
CA VAL A 1 -6.68 3.01 -6.03
C VAL A 1 -6.86 2.54 -7.47
N ASN A 2 -7.18 1.28 -7.77
CA ASN A 2 -7.28 0.80 -9.17
C ASN A 2 -8.32 1.55 -10.03
N LEU A 3 -9.40 2.04 -9.41
CA LEU A 3 -10.42 2.86 -10.09
C LEU A 3 -9.91 4.23 -10.58
N THR A 4 -8.73 4.69 -10.14
CA THR A 4 -8.19 5.98 -10.60
C THR A 4 -7.64 5.94 -12.03
N GLY A 5 -7.48 4.75 -12.62
CA GLY A 5 -7.00 4.58 -13.99
C GLY A 5 -5.51 4.87 -14.20
N VAL A 6 -4.74 5.09 -13.13
CA VAL A 6 -3.30 5.41 -13.19
C VAL A 6 -2.49 4.27 -13.81
N GLY A 7 -2.83 3.02 -13.48
CA GLY A 7 -2.20 1.82 -14.03
C GLY A 7 -0.73 1.63 -13.66
N PRO A 8 -0.06 0.61 -14.24
CA PRO A 8 1.32 0.28 -13.91
C PRO A 8 2.27 1.41 -14.31
N GLN A 9 3.16 1.80 -13.39
CA GLN A 9 4.15 2.89 -13.60
C GLN A 9 3.55 4.25 -14.01
N GLY A 10 2.22 4.43 -13.92
CA GLY A 10 1.54 5.68 -14.30
C GLY A 10 1.23 5.83 -15.79
N PHE A 11 1.37 4.79 -16.61
CA PHE A 11 1.08 4.83 -18.05
C PHE A 11 -0.39 4.58 -18.41
N GLY A 12 -1.28 4.61 -17.42
CA GLY A 12 -2.68 4.25 -17.58
C GLY A 12 -2.93 2.75 -17.47
N GLY A 13 -4.19 2.38 -17.26
CA GLY A 13 -4.64 0.99 -17.20
C GLY A 13 -5.52 0.69 -16.00
N THR A 14 -5.86 -0.59 -15.82
CA THR A 14 -6.82 -1.03 -14.80
C THR A 14 -6.19 -1.42 -13.47
N GLN A 15 -4.88 -1.70 -13.44
CA GLN A 15 -4.18 -2.22 -12.26
C GLN A 15 -3.04 -1.29 -11.83
N THR A 16 -3.27 -0.54 -10.75
CA THR A 16 -2.26 0.34 -10.11
C THR A 16 -1.61 -0.33 -8.91
N ALA A 17 -2.39 -1.03 -8.09
CA ALA A 17 -1.93 -1.81 -6.94
C ALA A 17 -2.39 -3.26 -7.06
N LEU A 18 -1.47 -4.17 -6.72
CA LEU A 18 -1.73 -5.62 -6.70
C LEU A 18 -2.45 -6.06 -5.43
N ALA A 19 -2.10 -5.44 -4.29
CA ALA A 19 -2.70 -5.67 -3.00
C ALA A 19 -2.64 -4.39 -2.17
N LEU A 20 -3.52 -4.28 -1.18
CA LEU A 20 -3.53 -3.20 -0.20
C LEU A 20 -3.78 -3.81 1.18
N PHE A 21 -2.93 -3.47 2.14
CA PHE A 21 -3.07 -3.85 3.53
C PHE A 21 -3.30 -2.60 4.35
N VAL A 22 -4.24 -2.65 5.30
CA VAL A 22 -4.63 -1.52 6.14
C VAL A 22 -4.63 -1.98 7.58
N ASP A 23 -3.69 -1.43 8.35
CA ASP A 23 -3.60 -1.68 9.78
C ASP A 23 -4.05 -0.43 10.53
N THR A 24 -4.86 -0.64 11.58
CA THR A 24 -5.38 0.44 12.42
C THR A 24 -4.81 0.33 13.84
N TYR A 25 -4.49 1.48 14.42
CA TYR A 25 -3.91 1.58 15.75
C TYR A 25 -4.60 2.69 16.55
N PRO A 26 -4.74 2.54 17.88
CA PRO A 26 -5.31 3.59 18.72
C PRO A 26 -4.43 4.85 18.69
N THR A 27 -5.07 6.02 18.79
CA THR A 27 -4.39 7.32 18.83
C THR A 27 -5.04 8.25 19.84
N HIS A 28 -4.31 9.29 20.27
CA HIS A 28 -4.83 10.33 21.16
C HIS A 28 -5.91 11.15 20.44
N ILE A 29 -6.94 11.64 21.15
CA ILE A 29 -8.06 12.38 20.53
C ILE A 29 -7.60 13.64 19.75
N ALA A 30 -6.48 14.23 20.16
CA ALA A 30 -5.90 15.41 19.51
C ALA A 30 -4.95 15.07 18.33
N GLY A 31 -4.76 13.79 17.99
CA GLY A 31 -3.81 13.37 16.96
C GLY A 31 -4.35 12.23 16.09
N LEU A 32 -4.04 12.28 14.80
CA LEU A 32 -4.37 11.20 13.86
C LEU A 32 -3.16 10.94 12.95
N PRO A 33 -2.15 10.18 13.42
CA PRO A 33 -1.02 9.80 12.60
C PRO A 33 -1.48 8.81 11.53
N VAL A 34 -1.15 9.11 10.26
CA VAL A 34 -1.46 8.26 9.11
C VAL A 34 -0.22 8.11 8.26
N VAL A 35 0.08 6.88 7.86
CA VAL A 35 1.22 6.54 6.99
C VAL A 35 0.72 5.69 5.84
N VAL A 36 1.26 5.95 4.65
CA VAL A 36 1.09 5.12 3.47
C VAL A 36 2.47 4.69 2.99
N ASN A 37 2.65 3.40 2.81
CA ASN A 37 3.86 2.83 2.22
C ASN A 37 3.51 2.06 0.94
N ILE A 38 4.45 2.03 -0.02
CA ILE A 38 4.26 1.35 -1.30
C ILE A 38 5.41 0.37 -1.50
N ASN A 39 5.08 -0.88 -1.78
CA ASN A 39 6.05 -1.86 -2.22
C ASN A 39 6.16 -1.83 -3.76
N CYS A 40 7.38 -1.90 -4.27
CA CYS A 40 7.64 -1.74 -5.70
C CYS A 40 7.48 -3.06 -6.47
N HIS A 41 7.68 -2.99 -7.79
CA HIS A 41 7.63 -4.17 -8.66
C HIS A 41 8.57 -5.30 -8.21
N VAL A 42 9.67 -4.95 -7.53
CA VAL A 42 10.69 -5.87 -7.05
C VAL A 42 10.37 -6.31 -5.62
N ALA A 43 9.11 -6.69 -5.40
CA ALA A 43 8.57 -7.14 -4.12
C ALA A 43 9.19 -8.47 -3.69
N ARG A 44 10.19 -8.40 -2.81
CA ARG A 44 10.88 -9.58 -2.27
C ARG A 44 10.72 -9.57 -0.75
N HIS A 45 10.01 -10.56 -0.24
CA HIS A 45 9.78 -10.78 1.19
C HIS A 45 9.94 -12.26 1.49
N VAL A 46 10.61 -12.57 2.60
CA VAL A 46 10.74 -13.92 3.15
C VAL A 46 10.44 -13.83 4.64
N GLU A 47 9.66 -14.77 5.15
CA GLU A 47 9.42 -14.95 6.57
C GLU A 47 10.08 -16.25 6.98
N ALA A 48 10.82 -16.23 8.08
CA ALA A 48 11.49 -17.40 8.64
C ALA A 48 11.10 -17.54 10.10
N ILE A 49 10.68 -18.75 10.46
CA ILE A 49 10.45 -19.17 11.85
C ILE A 49 11.70 -19.92 12.32
N MET A 50 12.23 -19.49 13.46
CA MET A 50 13.42 -20.09 14.10
C MET A 50 13.01 -21.18 15.09
#